data_AF-A0A0D8HD97-F1
#
_entry.id   AF-A0A0D8HD97-F1
#
_cell.length_a   1.000
_cell.length_b   1.000
_cell.length_c   1.000
_cell.angle_alpha   90.00
_cell.angle_beta   90.00
_cell.angle_gamma   90.00
#
_symmetry.space_group_name_H-M   'P 1'
#
loop_
_entity.id
_entity.type
_entity.pdbx_description
1 polymer ?
#
loop_
_entity_poly.entity_id
_entity_poly.type
_entity_poly.pdbx_seq_one_letter_code
_entity_poly.pdbx_strand_id
1 'polypeptide(L)' 'MSNDKRGLSATTIAKFVQVSYSTGWLMLNKLRKAMADRNGLYKLGGNVQVDEFFLGGESHGEG' A
#
# COMPACT_ATOMS: atom_id res chain seq x y z
N MET A 1 -17.23 -5.07 -1.80
CA MET A 1 -15.75 -5.20 -1.78
C MET A 1 -15.04 -3.97 -2.34
N SER A 2 -15.72 -3.13 -3.14
CA SER A 2 -15.18 -1.94 -3.80
C SER A 2 -14.94 -0.71 -2.91
N ASN A 3 -15.08 -0.84 -1.58
CA ASN A 3 -15.05 0.29 -0.62
C ASN A 3 -14.02 0.13 0.50
N ASP A 4 -13.22 -0.93 0.48
CA ASP A 4 -12.15 -1.04 1.46
C ASP A 4 -10.94 -0.20 1.00
N LYS A 5 -10.70 0.91 1.68
CA LYS A 5 -9.52 1.77 1.44
C LYS A 5 -8.26 1.23 2.11
N ARG A 6 -8.33 0.09 2.81
CA ARG A 6 -7.17 -0.56 3.42
C ARG A 6 -6.27 -1.16 2.34
N GLY A 7 -4.96 -1.14 2.61
CA GLY A 7 -4.00 -1.82 1.76
C GLY A 7 -4.26 -3.33 1.72
N LEU A 8 -4.11 -3.95 0.54
CA LEU A 8 -4.21 -5.41 0.38
C LEU A 8 -2.85 -6.08 0.55
N SER A 9 -2.85 -7.26 1.19
CA SER A 9 -1.66 -8.10 1.28
C SER A 9 -1.46 -8.94 0.00
N ALA A 10 -0.22 -9.36 -0.26
CA ALA A 10 0.09 -10.27 -1.37
C ALA A 10 -0.67 -11.60 -1.23
N THR A 11 -0.85 -12.09 -0.01
CA THR A 11 -1.61 -13.31 0.30
C THR A 11 -3.08 -13.16 -0.04
N THR A 12 -3.68 -11.99 0.22
CA THR A 12 -5.07 -11.69 -0.15
C THR A 12 -5.23 -11.69 -1.66
N ILE A 13 -4.30 -11.06 -2.39
CA ILE A 13 -4.31 -11.02 -3.86
C ILE A 13 -4.15 -12.44 -4.43
N ALA A 14 -3.21 -13.21 -3.91
CA ALA A 14 -2.97 -14.59 -4.34
C ALA A 14 -4.21 -15.47 -4.16
N LYS A 15 -4.91 -15.37 -3.02
CA LYS A 15 -6.17 -16.10 -2.78
C LYS A 15 -7.29 -15.65 -3.70
N PHE A 16 -7.43 -14.34 -3.92
CA PHE A 16 -8.50 -13.77 -4.73
C PHE A 16 -8.37 -14.12 -6.21
N VAL A 17 -7.16 -14.04 -6.75
CA VAL A 17 -6.87 -14.33 -8.17
C VAL A 17 -6.54 -15.81 -8.39
N GLN A 18 -6.44 -16.61 -7.32
CA GLN A 18 -6.09 -18.04 -7.35
C GLN A 18 -4.73 -18.31 -8.00
N VAL A 19 -3.71 -17.55 -7.59
CA VAL A 19 -2.33 -17.68 -8.07
C VAL A 19 -1.39 -18.02 -6.93
N SER A 20 -0.17 -18.45 -7.25
CA SER A 20 0.88 -18.65 -6.25
C SER A 20 1.18 -17.34 -5.51
N TYR A 21 1.65 -17.45 -4.27
CA TYR A 21 2.04 -16.29 -3.48
C TYR A 21 3.07 -15.40 -4.20
N SER A 22 4.09 -15.99 -4.84
CA SER A 22 5.10 -15.25 -5.61
C SER A 22 4.49 -14.42 -6.73
N THR A 23 3.50 -14.99 -7.44
CA THR A 23 2.74 -14.26 -8.46
C THR A 23 1.91 -13.14 -7.85
N GLY A 24 1.19 -13.40 -6.75
CA GLY A 24 0.42 -12.38 -6.03
C GLY A 24 1.28 -11.24 -5.49
N TRP A 25 2.50 -11.53 -5.03
CA TRP A 25 3.48 -10.53 -4.61
C TRP A 25 3.98 -9.67 -5.78
N LEU A 26 4.27 -10.28 -6.93
CA LEU A 26 4.64 -9.53 -8.13
C LEU A 26 3.49 -8.61 -8.59
N MET A 27 2.25 -9.11 -8.55
CA MET A 27 1.05 -8.31 -8.86
C MET A 27 0.88 -7.13 -7.90
N LEU A 28 1.05 -7.34 -6.60
CA LEU A 28 0.99 -6.28 -5.60
C LEU A 28 1.99 -5.15 -5.89
N ASN A 29 3.23 -5.49 -6.23
CA ASN A 29 4.26 -4.50 -6.57
C ASN A 29 3.90 -3.70 -7.83
N LYS A 30 3.41 -4.37 -8.88
CA LYS A 30 2.96 -3.72 -10.11
C LYS A 30 1.79 -2.77 -9.86
N LEU A 31 0.81 -3.19 -9.04
CA LEU A 31 -0.33 -2.35 -8.66
C LEU A 31 0.12 -1.11 -7.88
N ARG A 32 1.02 -1.27 -6.90
CA ARG A 32 1.59 -0.14 -6.15
C ARG A 32 2.32 0.85 -7.05
N LYS A 33 3.12 0.35 -7.99
CA LYS A 33 3.82 1.20 -8.97
C LYS A 33 2.82 1.96 -9.85
N ALA A 34 1.81 1.28 -10.40
CA ALA A 34 0.78 1.92 -11.21
C ALA A 34 -0.02 3.00 -10.43
N MET A 35 -0.32 2.75 -9.15
CA MET A 35 -0.96 3.75 -8.28
C MET A 35 -0.06 4.96 -8.03
N ALA A 36 1.23 4.75 -7.77
CA ALA A 36 2.19 5.84 -7.59
C ALA A 36 2.34 6.68 -8.87
N ASP A 37 2.46 6.03 -10.03
CA ASP A 37 2.57 6.71 -11.32
C ASP A 37 1.31 7.52 -11.63
N ARG A 38 0.12 6.96 -11.39
CA ARG A 38 -1.15 7.68 -11.52
C ARG A 38 -1.23 8.88 -10.57
N ASN A 39 -0.86 8.72 -9.30
CA ASN A 39 -0.87 9.81 -8.33
C ASN A 39 0.10 10.93 -8.74
N GLY A 40 1.21 10.59 -9.41
CA GLY A 40 2.15 11.58 -9.94
C GLY A 40 1.60 12.45 -11.07
N LEU A 41 0.48 12.07 -11.70
CA LEU A 41 -0.14 12.85 -12.78
C LEU A 41 -0.84 14.13 -12.30
N TYR A 42 -1.14 14.24 -11.01
CA TYR A 42 -1.85 15.38 -10.45
C TYR A 42 -1.18 15.86 -9.15
N LYS A 43 -1.25 17.18 -8.93
CA LYS A 43 -0.80 17.81 -7.69
C LYS A 43 -2.00 18.09 -6.79
N LEU A 44 -1.79 18.07 -5.48
CA LEU A 44 -2.77 18.58 -4.52
C LEU A 44 -2.95 20.09 -4.77
N GLY A 45 -4.19 20.56 -4.70
CA GLY A 45 -4.55 21.97 -4.89
C GLY A 45 -5.27 22.54 -3.67
N GLY A 46 -5.28 23.86 -3.54
CA GLY A 46 -5.85 24.57 -2.38
C GLY A 46 -4.89 24.59 -1.19
N ASN A 47 -5.44 24.73 0.02
CA ASN A 47 -4.65 24.66 1.25
C ASN A 47 -4.31 23.19 1.55
N VAL A 48 -3.03 22.84 1.43
CA VAL A 48 -2.54 21.49 1.70
C VAL A 48 -2.06 21.42 3.15
N GLN A 49 -2.73 20.62 3.97
CA GLN A 49 -2.28 20.29 5.31
C GLN A 49 -1.50 18.97 5.28
N VAL A 50 -0.36 18.94 5.97
CA VAL A 50 0.47 17.75 6.10
C VAL A 50 0.44 17.33 7.57
N ASP A 51 -0.13 16.16 7.83
CA ASP A 51 -0.16 15.56 9.16
C ASP A 51 0.85 14.40 9.20
N GLU A 52 1.59 14.30 10.29
CA GLU A 52 2.48 13.17 10.55
C GLU A 52 1.71 12.10 11.34
N PHE A 53 1.83 10.85 10.91
CA PHE A 53 1.32 9.70 11.68
C PHE A 53 2.48 8.80 12.08
N PHE A 54 2.57 8.51 13.38
CA PHE A 54 3.56 7.59 13.92
C PHE A 54 3.03 6.15 13.91
N LEU A 55 3.72 5.27 13.18
CA LEU A 55 3.43 3.83 13.12
C LEU A 55 4.56 3.09 13.86
N GLY A 56 4.40 2.92 15.17
CA GLY A 56 5.42 2.34 16.05
C GLY A 56 5.16 0.90 16.50
N GLY A 57 6.26 0.20 16.79
CA GLY A 57 6.36 -1.03 17.58
C GLY A 57 7.72 -1.04 18.29
N GLU A 58 7.78 -1.65 19.48
CA GLU A 58 8.87 -1.53 20.48
C GLU A 58 10.29 -1.47 19.90
N SER A 59 10.99 -0.37 20.16
CA SER A 59 12.45 -0.35 20.18
C SER A 59 12.91 -1.10 21.43
N HIS A 60 13.34 -2.35 21.28
CA HIS A 60 14.19 -2.97 22.30
C HIS A 60 15.48 -2.16 22.33
N GLY A 61 15.54 -1.17 23.23
CA GLY A 61 16.80 -0.52 23.58
C GLY A 61 17.66 -1.60 24.22
N GLU A 62 18.83 -1.85 23.64
CA GLU A 62 19.85 -2.63 24.34
C GLU A 62 20.28 -1.84 25.58
N GLY A 63 20.03 -2.42 26.74
CA GLY A 63 20.52 -2.01 28.05
C GLY A 63 20.84 -3.24 28.87
#